data_AF-A0A0W8D6G1-F1
#
_entry.id   AF-A0A0W8D6G1-F1
#
_cell.length_a   1.000
_cell.length_b   1.000
_cell.length_c   1.000
_cell.angle_alpha   90.00
_cell.angle_beta   90.00
_cell.angle_gamma   90.00
#
_symmetry.space_group_name_H-M   'P 1'
#
loop_
_entity.id
_entity.type
_entity.pdbx_description
1 polymer ?
#
loop_
_entity_poly.entity_id
_entity_poly.type
_entity_poly.pdbx_seq_one_letter_code
_entity_poly.pdbx_strand_id
1 'polypeptide(L)'
;MQALRTRILTKILESRTPLRWFPGFLVAWQNLLSFIGECGDIQFPSIDFVEYCRELTALANGWKLIGDVAQARSTLGKCFEVTRRNLKVPLAETAPFEDDDSQALRCAARSAKKLLLDCVAFQSSLDRTKELFGRHEAPAHVLSSLSKDFWTLIREAPFSVELAISLAQCLMKQRQFALVTRFLEYSPFSGEDGELTLIHAQALTYVGFYRQAIWIAEVFTTQHNEITSAKPLQSYCDQLVTLLAYREKADEWLRLDQYEKAMTAYDECLALVDPADHKQIAALLFGHANALLDWKRFLPRSRISKRVCN
;
A
#
# COMPACT_ATOMS: atom_id res chain seq x y z
N MET A 1 -1.55 -17.75 29.28
CA MET A 1 -2.36 -17.50 28.06
C MET A 1 -1.59 -16.71 27.00
N GLN A 2 -0.70 -15.81 27.42
CA GLN A 2 0.14 -14.97 26.56
C GLN A 2 0.93 -15.74 25.50
N ALA A 3 1.59 -16.84 25.88
CA ALA A 3 2.44 -17.64 24.97
C ALA A 3 1.68 -18.23 23.77
N LEU A 4 0.39 -18.55 23.92
CA LEU A 4 -0.42 -19.08 22.81
C LEU A 4 -0.76 -17.96 21.82
N ARG A 5 -1.14 -16.78 22.31
CA ARG A 5 -1.53 -15.63 21.48
C ARG A 5 -0.35 -15.02 20.75
N THR A 6 0.80 -14.87 21.41
CA THR A 6 2.03 -14.47 20.72
C THR A 6 2.45 -15.50 19.68
N ARG A 7 2.30 -16.80 19.94
CA ARG A 7 2.57 -17.83 18.93
C ARG A 7 1.62 -17.79 17.73
N ILE A 8 0.33 -17.53 17.96
CA ILE A 8 -0.65 -17.34 16.88
C ILE A 8 -0.31 -16.09 16.08
N LEU A 9 0.01 -14.98 16.76
CA LEU A 9 0.46 -13.74 16.14
C LEU A 9 1.69 -13.99 15.24
N THR A 10 2.73 -14.64 15.75
CA THR A 10 3.93 -14.99 14.96
C THR A 10 3.57 -15.79 13.72
N LYS A 11 2.70 -16.81 13.84
CA LYS A 11 2.25 -17.61 12.69
C LYS A 11 1.47 -16.79 11.66
N ILE A 12 0.65 -15.83 12.10
CA ILE A 12 -0.08 -14.93 11.19
C ILE A 12 0.92 -14.04 10.44
N LEU A 13 1.90 -13.49 11.15
CA LEU A 13 2.93 -12.63 10.58
C LEU A 13 3.85 -13.36 9.60
N GLU A 14 4.09 -14.65 9.79
CA GLU A 14 4.85 -15.53 8.89
C GLU A 14 4.01 -16.07 7.71
N SER A 15 2.69 -15.85 7.72
CA SER A 15 1.81 -16.34 6.67
C SER A 15 1.99 -15.55 5.36
N ARG A 16 1.51 -16.12 4.25
CA ARG A 16 1.54 -15.44 2.93
C ARG A 16 0.55 -14.29 2.80
N THR A 17 -0.49 -14.25 3.64
CA THR A 17 -1.57 -13.25 3.60
C THR A 17 -1.86 -12.71 5.00
N PRO A 18 -0.88 -12.05 5.64
CA PRO A 18 -1.02 -11.59 7.02
C PRO A 18 -2.17 -10.59 7.18
N LEU A 19 -2.38 -9.72 6.19
CA LEU A 19 -3.44 -8.70 6.21
C LEU A 19 -4.85 -9.27 6.26
N ARG A 20 -5.07 -10.47 5.74
CA ARG A 20 -6.37 -11.14 5.75
C ARG A 20 -6.79 -11.57 7.16
N TRP A 21 -5.84 -11.99 7.98
CA TRP A 21 -6.12 -12.59 9.30
C TRP A 21 -5.80 -11.67 10.47
N PHE A 22 -4.80 -10.81 10.29
CA PHE A 22 -4.21 -10.05 11.38
C PHE A 22 -5.18 -9.02 11.99
N PRO A 23 -5.89 -8.16 11.23
CA PRO A 23 -6.87 -7.23 11.80
C PRO A 23 -7.99 -7.95 12.58
N GLY A 24 -8.55 -9.02 12.00
CA GLY A 24 -9.61 -9.79 12.64
C GLY A 24 -9.16 -10.45 13.94
N PHE A 25 -7.93 -10.96 13.98
CA PHE A 25 -7.32 -11.49 15.19
C PHE A 25 -7.15 -10.43 16.28
N LEU A 26 -6.70 -9.22 15.93
CA LEU A 26 -6.55 -8.13 16.90
C LEU A 26 -7.89 -7.72 17.51
N VAL A 27 -8.95 -7.62 16.71
CA VAL A 27 -10.31 -7.32 17.20
C VAL A 27 -10.79 -8.42 18.15
N ALA A 28 -10.64 -9.69 17.78
CA ALA A 28 -11.03 -10.81 18.65
C ALA A 28 -10.25 -10.82 19.97
N TRP A 29 -8.94 -10.51 19.93
CA TRP A 29 -8.11 -10.39 21.12
C TRP A 29 -8.53 -9.21 22.00
N GLN A 30 -8.83 -8.06 21.40
CA GLN A 30 -9.33 -6.88 22.12
C GLN A 30 -10.66 -7.17 22.83
N ASN A 31 -11.62 -7.79 22.15
CA ASN A 31 -12.93 -8.15 22.72
C ASN A 31 -12.79 -9.13 23.90
N LEU A 32 -11.83 -10.04 23.83
CA LEU A 32 -11.55 -10.96 24.94
C LEU A 32 -10.95 -10.23 26.14
N LEU A 33 -10.03 -9.28 25.90
CA LEU A 33 -9.42 -8.49 26.98
C LEU A 33 -10.40 -7.48 27.60
N SER A 34 -11.36 -6.94 26.84
CA SER A 34 -12.42 -6.09 27.39
C SER A 34 -13.35 -6.87 28.30
N PHE A 35 -13.73 -8.09 27.92
CA PHE A 35 -14.54 -8.97 28.77
C PHE A 35 -13.86 -9.26 30.12
N ILE A 36 -12.55 -9.49 30.12
CA ILE A 36 -11.76 -9.69 31.36
C ILE A 36 -11.70 -8.41 32.20
N GLY A 37 -11.61 -7.24 31.56
CA GLY A 37 -11.54 -5.94 32.25
C GLY A 37 -12.88 -5.48 32.86
N GLU A 38 -14.00 -5.80 32.21
CA GLU A 38 -15.36 -5.48 32.69
C GLU A 38 -15.83 -6.44 33.79
N CYS A 39 -15.39 -7.70 33.77
CA CYS A 39 -15.65 -8.65 34.86
C CYS A 39 -14.90 -8.35 36.16
N GLY A 40 -14.08 -7.28 36.22
CA GLY A 40 -13.34 -6.87 37.42
C GLY A 40 -14.20 -6.50 38.63
N ASP A 41 -15.51 -6.31 38.46
CA ASP A 41 -16.48 -6.11 39.56
C ASP A 41 -17.03 -7.42 40.13
N ILE A 42 -16.80 -8.56 39.46
CA ILE A 42 -17.24 -9.88 39.91
C ILE A 42 -16.01 -10.68 40.27
N GLN A 43 -15.96 -11.18 41.51
CA GLN A 43 -14.87 -11.96 42.10
C GLN A 43 -14.51 -13.20 41.26
N PHE A 44 -13.70 -13.02 40.22
CA PHE A 44 -12.95 -14.07 39.56
C PHE A 44 -11.65 -14.32 40.33
N PRO A 45 -11.17 -15.57 40.41
CA PRO A 45 -9.97 -15.91 41.16
C PRO A 45 -8.76 -15.20 40.52
N SER A 46 -8.07 -14.38 41.32
CA SER A 46 -6.79 -13.71 41.05
C SER A 46 -6.44 -13.51 39.56
N ILE A 47 -7.02 -12.48 38.93
CA ILE A 47 -6.47 -12.00 37.65
C ILE A 47 -5.03 -11.57 37.92
N ASP A 48 -4.07 -12.24 37.30
CA ASP A 48 -2.68 -11.75 37.29
C ASP A 48 -2.63 -10.46 36.48
N PHE A 49 -2.67 -9.33 37.18
CA PHE A 49 -2.62 -7.99 36.60
C PHE A 49 -1.34 -7.76 35.79
N VAL A 50 -0.25 -8.48 36.09
CA VAL A 50 0.99 -8.43 35.32
C VAL A 50 0.80 -9.09 33.96
N GLU A 51 0.21 -10.28 33.89
CA GLU A 51 -0.09 -10.95 32.62
C GLU A 51 -1.09 -10.11 31.81
N TYR A 52 -2.11 -9.53 32.44
CA TYR A 52 -3.08 -8.66 31.76
C TYR A 52 -2.43 -7.40 31.15
N CYS A 53 -1.55 -6.71 31.88
CA CYS A 53 -0.84 -5.54 31.35
C CYS A 53 0.13 -5.91 30.21
N ARG A 54 0.75 -7.09 30.28
CA ARG A 54 1.61 -7.61 29.19
C ARG A 54 0.79 -7.93 27.94
N GLU A 55 -0.39 -8.51 28.09
CA GLU A 55 -1.34 -8.77 27.00
C GLU A 55 -1.82 -7.48 26.33
N LEU A 56 -2.19 -6.46 27.11
CA LEU A 56 -2.55 -5.13 26.58
C LEU A 56 -1.40 -4.48 25.82
N THR A 57 -0.17 -4.59 26.33
CA THR A 57 1.03 -4.05 25.66
C THR A 57 1.31 -4.78 24.35
N ALA A 58 1.14 -6.11 24.32
CA ALA A 58 1.30 -6.91 23.11
C ALA A 58 0.22 -6.59 22.06
N LEU A 59 -1.04 -6.44 22.49
CA LEU A 59 -2.15 -6.02 21.63
C LEU A 59 -1.90 -4.63 21.03
N ALA A 60 -1.45 -3.66 21.85
CA ALA A 60 -1.09 -2.33 21.37
C ALA A 60 0.03 -2.34 20.33
N ASN A 61 1.03 -3.21 20.51
CA ASN A 61 2.08 -3.39 19.50
C ASN A 61 1.52 -3.98 18.21
N GLY A 62 0.55 -4.90 18.30
CA GLY A 62 -0.18 -5.41 17.14
C GLY A 62 -0.88 -4.30 16.35
N TRP A 63 -1.60 -3.41 17.03
CA TRP A 63 -2.24 -2.24 16.41
C TRP A 63 -1.23 -1.30 15.74
N LYS A 64 -0.07 -1.06 16.40
CA LYS A 64 1.02 -0.26 15.81
C LYS A 64 1.52 -0.85 14.48
N LEU A 65 1.67 -2.17 14.38
CA LEU A 65 2.15 -2.83 13.16
C LEU A 65 1.22 -2.64 11.95
N ILE A 66 -0.09 -2.51 12.19
CA ILE A 66 -1.09 -2.19 11.16
C ILE A 66 -1.16 -0.67 10.89
N GLY A 67 -0.54 0.15 11.74
CA GLY A 67 -0.58 1.60 11.66
C GLY A 67 -1.81 2.22 12.33
N ASP A 68 -2.63 1.46 13.07
CA ASP A 68 -3.73 2.01 13.87
C ASP A 68 -3.22 2.52 15.22
N VAL A 69 -2.60 3.70 15.18
CA VAL A 69 -2.00 4.33 16.36
C VAL A 69 -3.05 4.76 17.37
N ALA A 70 -4.26 5.11 16.91
CA ALA A 70 -5.36 5.52 17.79
C ALA A 70 -5.78 4.36 18.71
N GLN A 71 -6.00 3.18 18.14
CA GLN A 71 -6.32 1.98 18.92
C GLN A 71 -5.14 1.50 19.78
N ALA A 72 -3.91 1.59 19.29
CA ALA A 72 -2.72 1.30 20.07
C ALA A 72 -2.65 2.17 21.34
N ARG A 73 -2.85 3.48 21.20
CA ARG A 73 -2.85 4.45 22.31
C ARG A 73 -3.98 4.21 23.30
N SER A 74 -5.19 3.93 22.81
CA SER A 74 -6.35 3.59 23.66
C SER A 74 -6.07 2.34 24.50
N THR A 75 -5.51 1.30 23.88
CA THR A 75 -5.14 0.04 24.56
C THR A 75 -4.06 0.25 25.63
N LEU A 76 -3.06 1.09 25.33
CA LEU A 76 -2.04 1.47 26.31
C LEU A 76 -2.60 2.31 27.46
N GLY A 77 -3.58 3.18 27.19
CA GLY A 77 -4.31 3.93 28.21
C GLY A 77 -4.92 3.00 29.26
N LYS A 78 -5.60 1.93 28.81
CA LYS A 78 -6.16 0.91 29.71
C LYS A 78 -5.08 0.22 30.56
N CYS A 79 -3.91 -0.06 29.98
CA CYS A 79 -2.77 -0.64 30.72
C CYS A 79 -2.30 0.28 31.85
N PHE A 80 -2.20 1.59 31.60
CA PHE A 80 -1.84 2.56 32.64
C PHE A 80 -2.90 2.73 33.71
N GLU A 81 -4.19 2.67 33.37
CA GLU A 81 -5.27 2.72 34.35
C GLU A 81 -5.22 1.54 35.31
N VAL A 82 -5.06 0.31 34.79
CA VAL A 82 -4.91 -0.90 35.61
C VAL A 82 -3.67 -0.81 36.49
N THR A 83 -2.56 -0.35 35.92
CA THR A 83 -1.31 -0.18 36.67
C THR A 83 -1.48 0.83 37.80
N ARG A 84 -2.14 1.97 37.53
CA ARG A 84 -2.36 3.04 38.51
C ARG A 84 -3.29 2.62 39.64
N ARG A 85 -4.32 1.80 39.36
CA ARG A 85 -5.25 1.30 40.38
C ARG A 85 -4.58 0.32 41.35
N ASN A 86 -3.59 -0.45 40.87
CA ASN A 86 -2.98 -1.55 41.64
C ASN A 86 -1.62 -1.21 42.26
N LEU A 87 -0.91 -0.17 41.79
CA LEU A 87 0.30 0.32 42.47
C LEU A 87 -0.05 1.27 43.60
N LYS A 88 0.44 0.93 44.82
CA LYS A 88 0.32 1.80 46.01
C LYS A 88 1.23 3.04 45.94
N VAL A 89 2.27 3.01 45.12
CA VAL A 89 3.27 4.07 44.97
C VAL A 89 3.25 4.60 43.53
N PRO A 90 3.45 5.91 43.29
CA PRO A 90 3.54 6.45 41.95
C PRO A 90 4.55 5.70 41.08
N LEU A 91 4.25 5.55 39.80
CA LEU A 91 5.10 4.90 38.79
C LEU A 91 6.54 5.47 38.70
N ALA A 92 6.75 6.69 39.21
CA ALA A 92 8.02 7.41 39.16
C ALA A 92 9.01 6.99 40.28
N GLU A 93 8.53 6.37 41.36
CA GLU A 93 9.35 6.09 42.55
C GLU A 93 9.40 4.58 42.81
N THR A 94 10.61 4.06 43.01
CA THR A 94 10.84 2.69 43.47
C THR A 94 10.86 2.69 44.99
N ALA A 95 9.99 1.92 45.63
CA ALA A 95 10.04 1.72 47.06
C ALA A 95 11.18 0.75 47.42
N PRO A 96 11.91 0.97 48.52
CA PRO A 96 13.06 0.16 48.91
C PRO A 96 12.72 -1.30 49.29
N PHE A 97 11.43 -1.65 49.38
CA PHE A 97 10.92 -3.00 49.70
C PHE A 97 9.68 -3.32 48.86
N GLU A 98 9.84 -3.30 47.55
CA GLU A 98 8.78 -3.68 46.61
C GLU A 98 8.56 -5.19 46.58
N ASP A 99 7.29 -5.59 46.62
CA ASP A 99 6.86 -6.95 46.32
C ASP A 99 7.16 -7.30 44.85
N ASP A 100 7.50 -8.56 44.58
CA ASP A 100 7.92 -9.04 43.26
C ASP A 100 6.85 -8.74 42.19
N ASP A 101 5.56 -8.87 42.55
CA ASP A 101 4.42 -8.57 41.69
C ASP A 101 4.31 -7.06 41.37
N SER A 102 4.59 -6.20 42.35
CA SER A 102 4.58 -4.74 42.15
C SER A 102 5.74 -4.30 41.25
N GLN A 103 6.91 -4.94 41.37
CA GLN A 103 8.04 -4.70 40.50
C GLN A 103 7.75 -5.17 39.06
N ALA A 104 7.16 -6.35 38.90
CA ALA A 104 6.80 -6.89 37.59
C ALA A 104 5.74 -6.02 36.88
N LEU A 105 4.77 -5.49 37.62
CA LEU A 105 3.77 -4.56 37.12
C LEU A 105 4.39 -3.22 36.69
N ARG A 106 5.34 -2.66 37.47
CA ARG A 106 6.12 -1.48 37.05
C ARG A 106 6.92 -1.73 35.77
N CYS A 107 7.53 -2.90 35.64
CA CYS A 107 8.25 -3.27 34.41
C CYS A 107 7.33 -3.33 33.19
N ALA A 108 6.13 -3.89 33.34
CA ALA A 108 5.11 -3.89 32.29
C ALA A 108 4.69 -2.46 31.91
N ALA A 109 4.44 -1.60 32.90
CA ALA A 109 4.06 -0.21 32.68
C ALA A 109 5.19 0.63 32.04
N ARG A 110 6.46 0.40 32.39
CA ARG A 110 7.60 1.04 31.72
C ARG A 110 7.68 0.64 30.24
N SER A 111 7.41 -0.63 29.95
CA SER A 111 7.37 -1.15 28.58
C SER A 111 6.22 -0.53 27.79
N ALA A 112 5.03 -0.44 28.38
CA ALA A 112 3.88 0.27 27.82
C ALA A 112 4.19 1.76 27.58
N LYS A 113 4.92 2.43 28.49
CA LYS A 113 5.32 3.84 28.35
C LYS A 113 6.27 4.05 27.18
N LYS A 114 7.25 3.17 27.01
CA LYS A 114 8.16 3.21 25.87
C LYS A 114 7.36 3.08 24.56
N LEU A 115 6.47 2.09 24.47
CA LEU A 115 5.64 1.89 23.28
C LEU A 115 4.71 3.09 23.00
N LEU A 116 4.17 3.73 24.04
CA LEU A 116 3.36 4.93 23.88
C LEU A 116 4.15 6.08 23.27
N LEU A 117 5.38 6.31 23.75
CA LEU A 117 6.26 7.35 23.21
C LEU A 117 6.62 7.06 21.75
N ASP A 118 6.91 5.79 21.43
CA ASP A 118 7.18 5.36 20.06
C ASP A 118 5.97 5.61 19.14
N CYS A 119 4.74 5.34 19.63
CA CYS A 119 3.51 5.63 18.89
C CYS A 119 3.31 7.14 18.65
N VAL A 120 3.62 7.99 19.63
CA VAL A 120 3.51 9.46 19.48
C VAL A 120 4.55 9.98 18.48
N ALA A 121 5.80 9.51 18.56
CA ALA A 121 6.86 9.87 17.63
C ALA A 121 6.51 9.47 16.20
N PHE A 122 6.02 8.24 16.02
CA PHE A 122 5.54 7.74 14.73
C PHE A 122 4.40 8.60 14.18
N GLN A 123 3.38 8.92 14.98
CA GLN A 123 2.25 9.76 14.55
C GLN A 123 2.71 11.16 14.12
N SER A 124 3.59 11.79 14.90
CA SER A 124 4.12 13.13 14.58
C SER A 124 4.94 13.13 13.28
N SER A 125 5.71 12.06 13.05
CA SER A 125 6.46 11.88 11.79
C SER A 125 5.52 11.64 10.60
N LEU A 126 4.49 10.81 10.78
CA LEU A 126 3.47 10.53 9.77
C LEU A 126 2.74 11.80 9.36
N ASP A 127 2.22 12.57 10.32
CA ASP A 127 1.46 13.79 10.05
C ASP A 127 2.32 14.82 9.30
N ARG A 128 3.58 14.99 9.72
CA ARG A 128 4.55 15.86 9.03
C ARG A 128 4.81 15.42 7.59
N THR A 129 5.05 14.13 7.36
CA THR A 129 5.33 13.60 6.02
C THR A 129 4.11 13.71 5.10
N LYS A 130 2.89 13.46 5.60
CA LYS A 130 1.64 13.64 4.86
C LYS A 130 1.40 15.10 4.49
N GLU A 131 1.60 16.03 5.42
CA GLU A 131 1.44 17.46 5.15
C GLU A 131 2.37 17.91 4.03
N LEU A 132 3.64 17.48 4.07
CA LEU A 132 4.62 17.80 3.04
C LEU A 132 4.28 17.14 1.69
N PHE A 133 3.74 15.92 1.70
CA PHE A 133 3.32 15.22 0.48
C PHE A 133 2.06 15.83 -0.16
N GLY A 134 1.16 16.37 0.66
CA GLY A 134 -0.09 17.01 0.23
C GLY A 134 0.12 18.38 -0.45
N ARG A 135 1.29 19.00 -0.27
CA ARG A 135 1.66 20.22 -1.01
C ARG A 135 1.92 19.83 -2.48
N HIS A 136 0.99 20.17 -3.36
CA HIS A 136 1.08 19.84 -4.79
C HIS A 136 2.42 20.32 -5.39
N GLU A 137 3.02 19.47 -6.23
CA GLU A 137 4.30 19.70 -6.93
C GLU A 137 5.55 19.87 -6.04
N ALA A 138 5.74 18.96 -5.09
CA ALA A 138 7.02 18.88 -4.38
C ALA A 138 8.20 18.64 -5.37
N PRO A 139 9.29 19.43 -5.28
CA PRO A 139 10.48 19.22 -6.10
C PRO A 139 11.08 17.82 -5.92
N ALA A 140 11.80 17.33 -6.94
CA ALA A 140 12.41 16.00 -6.93
C ALA A 140 13.29 15.70 -5.69
N HIS A 141 14.02 16.70 -5.19
CA HIS A 141 14.83 16.55 -3.99
C HIS A 141 13.97 16.36 -2.72
N VAL A 142 12.84 17.06 -2.61
CA VAL A 142 11.88 16.90 -1.51
C VAL A 142 11.23 15.53 -1.58
N LEU A 143 10.79 15.09 -2.76
CA LEU A 143 10.25 13.75 -2.96
C LEU A 143 11.25 12.67 -2.54
N SER A 144 12.53 12.82 -2.90
CA SER A 144 13.57 11.86 -2.52
C SER A 144 13.82 11.77 -1.01
N SER A 145 13.61 12.87 -0.28
CA SER A 145 13.66 12.87 1.19
C SER A 145 12.41 12.18 1.75
N LEU A 146 11.23 12.54 1.23
CA LEU A 146 9.96 11.97 1.66
C LEU A 146 9.90 10.46 1.44
N SER A 147 10.42 9.94 0.32
CA SER A 147 10.45 8.49 0.11
C SER A 147 11.32 7.78 1.13
N LYS A 148 12.44 8.36 1.56
CA LYS A 148 13.26 7.80 2.65
C LYS A 148 12.48 7.79 3.96
N ASP A 149 11.77 8.86 4.28
CA ASP A 149 10.96 8.96 5.50
C ASP A 149 9.83 7.92 5.46
N PHE A 150 9.12 7.78 4.34
CA PHE A 150 8.10 6.74 4.17
C PHE A 150 8.67 5.32 4.28
N TRP A 151 9.87 5.07 3.76
CA TRP A 151 10.56 3.79 3.95
C TRP A 151 10.86 3.50 5.42
N THR A 152 11.22 4.50 6.21
CA THR A 152 11.42 4.31 7.67
C THR A 152 10.10 4.02 8.38
N LEU A 153 9.03 4.74 8.03
CA LEU A 153 7.70 4.55 8.64
C LEU A 153 7.11 3.17 8.31
N ILE A 154 7.27 2.69 7.07
CA ILE A 154 6.84 1.34 6.68
C ILE A 154 7.61 0.25 7.42
N ARG A 155 8.88 0.47 7.78
CA ARG A 155 9.61 -0.51 8.61
C ARG A 155 9.05 -0.60 10.03
N GLU A 156 8.50 0.49 10.55
CA GLU A 156 7.85 0.51 11.86
C GLU A 156 6.41 -0.04 11.84
N ALA A 157 5.69 0.16 10.73
CA ALA A 157 4.32 -0.31 10.51
C ALA A 157 4.18 -1.01 9.15
N PRO A 158 4.69 -2.25 9.02
CA PRO A 158 4.82 -2.95 7.72
C PRO A 158 3.50 -3.40 7.11
N PHE A 159 2.40 -3.34 7.87
CA PHE A 159 1.07 -3.76 7.43
C PHE A 159 0.11 -2.56 7.25
N SER A 160 0.64 -1.34 7.29
CA SER A 160 -0.17 -0.14 7.07
C SER A 160 -0.41 0.10 5.58
N VAL A 161 -1.65 -0.14 5.14
CA VAL A 161 -2.10 0.09 3.75
C VAL A 161 -1.95 1.56 3.37
N GLU A 162 -2.33 2.48 4.26
CA GLU A 162 -2.25 3.93 4.01
C GLU A 162 -0.81 4.40 3.76
N LEU A 163 0.15 3.90 4.54
CA LEU A 163 1.56 4.17 4.34
C LEU A 163 2.08 3.58 3.02
N ALA A 164 1.66 2.36 2.70
CA ALA A 164 2.03 1.72 1.44
C ALA A 164 1.51 2.51 0.23
N ILE A 165 0.27 3.02 0.28
CA ILE A 165 -0.30 3.89 -0.77
C ILE A 165 0.54 5.16 -0.89
N SER A 166 0.81 5.83 0.23
CA SER A 166 1.59 7.08 0.25
C SER A 166 3.00 6.90 -0.32
N LEU A 167 3.69 5.82 0.06
CA LEU A 167 5.01 5.47 -0.49
C LEU A 167 4.91 5.19 -1.99
N ALA A 168 3.98 4.35 -2.42
CA ALA A 168 3.84 3.96 -3.81
C ALA A 168 3.55 5.18 -4.69
N GLN A 169 2.62 6.05 -4.29
CA GLN A 169 2.34 7.31 -4.97
C GLN A 169 3.56 8.25 -5.00
N CYS A 170 4.34 8.32 -3.92
CA CYS A 170 5.58 9.11 -3.88
C CYS A 170 6.61 8.61 -4.91
N LEU A 171 6.77 7.29 -5.02
CA LEU A 171 7.68 6.66 -5.98
C LEU A 171 7.18 6.79 -7.42
N MET A 172 5.86 6.72 -7.65
CA MET A 172 5.24 7.01 -8.94
C MET A 172 5.54 8.43 -9.40
N LYS A 173 5.40 9.43 -8.51
CA LYS A 173 5.79 10.84 -8.80
C LYS A 173 7.28 10.99 -9.12
N GLN A 174 8.14 10.18 -8.49
CA GLN A 174 9.59 10.12 -8.80
C GLN A 174 9.91 9.34 -10.07
N ARG A 175 8.91 8.75 -10.75
CA ARG A 175 9.07 7.86 -11.91
C ARG A 175 9.94 6.63 -11.63
N GLN A 176 9.98 6.18 -10.38
CA GLN A 176 10.70 4.96 -9.97
C GLN A 176 9.80 3.71 -10.11
N PHE A 177 9.24 3.51 -11.30
CA PHE A 177 8.20 2.50 -11.55
C PHE A 177 8.66 1.06 -11.22
N ALA A 178 9.88 0.69 -11.61
CA ALA A 178 10.43 -0.64 -11.32
C ALA A 178 10.61 -0.91 -9.81
N LEU A 179 10.79 0.14 -9.01
CA LEU A 179 10.88 0.01 -7.56
C LEU A 179 9.49 -0.16 -6.93
N VAL A 180 8.47 0.48 -7.50
CA VAL A 180 7.05 0.28 -7.11
C VAL A 180 6.61 -1.15 -7.40
N THR A 181 6.87 -1.68 -8.61
CA THR A 181 6.49 -3.05 -8.95
C THR A 181 7.15 -4.05 -8.01
N ARG A 182 8.46 -3.92 -7.78
CA ARG A 182 9.19 -4.78 -6.83
C ARG A 182 8.63 -4.64 -5.41
N PHE A 183 8.35 -3.43 -4.95
CA PHE A 183 7.78 -3.23 -3.62
C PHE A 183 6.44 -3.98 -3.49
N LEU A 184 5.52 -3.78 -4.44
CA LEU A 184 4.17 -4.34 -4.37
C LEU A 184 4.15 -5.86 -4.58
N GLU A 185 4.99 -6.40 -5.46
CA GLU A 185 5.15 -7.86 -5.69
C GLU A 185 5.61 -8.62 -4.44
N TYR A 186 6.55 -8.06 -3.67
CA TYR A 186 7.10 -8.70 -2.47
C TYR A 186 6.41 -8.26 -1.18
N SER A 187 5.41 -7.37 -1.27
CA SER A 187 4.70 -6.86 -0.10
C SER A 187 3.53 -7.77 0.30
N PRO A 188 3.10 -7.72 1.57
CA PRO A 188 1.89 -8.41 2.01
C PRO A 188 0.59 -7.81 1.42
N PHE A 189 0.67 -6.71 0.67
CA PHE A 189 -0.48 -5.95 0.17
C PHE A 189 -1.02 -6.45 -1.17
N SER A 190 -0.35 -7.40 -1.81
CA SER A 190 -0.72 -7.87 -3.16
C SER A 190 -2.14 -8.45 -3.17
N GLY A 191 -3.05 -7.80 -3.89
CA GLY A 191 -4.43 -8.26 -4.10
C GLY A 191 -5.39 -8.02 -2.93
N GLU A 192 -4.96 -7.30 -1.88
CA GLU A 192 -5.80 -7.01 -0.71
C GLU A 192 -6.52 -5.65 -0.81
N ASP A 193 -5.92 -4.68 -1.54
CA ASP A 193 -6.46 -3.33 -1.69
C ASP A 193 -6.54 -2.89 -3.15
N GLY A 194 -7.66 -2.26 -3.54
CA GLY A 194 -7.92 -1.88 -4.92
C GLY A 194 -7.09 -0.70 -5.41
N GLU A 195 -6.78 0.26 -4.53
CA GLU A 195 -5.96 1.42 -4.88
C GLU A 195 -4.50 1.00 -5.07
N LEU A 196 -3.97 0.17 -4.17
CA LEU A 196 -2.62 -0.40 -4.34
C LEU A 196 -2.51 -1.26 -5.60
N THR A 197 -3.55 -2.04 -5.90
CA THR A 197 -3.60 -2.86 -7.12
C THR A 197 -3.61 -1.99 -8.38
N LEU A 198 -4.34 -0.86 -8.35
CA LEU A 198 -4.32 0.12 -9.43
C LEU A 198 -2.93 0.75 -9.63
N ILE A 199 -2.29 1.19 -8.54
CA ILE A 199 -0.93 1.74 -8.59
C ILE A 199 0.06 0.71 -9.12
N HIS A 200 -0.10 -0.57 -8.74
CA HIS A 200 0.73 -1.66 -9.25
C HIS A 200 0.55 -1.84 -10.77
N ALA A 201 -0.70 -1.91 -11.23
CA ALA A 201 -1.03 -2.07 -12.65
C ALA A 201 -0.48 -0.89 -13.47
N GLN A 202 -0.59 0.34 -12.96
CA GLN A 202 0.02 1.54 -13.57
C GLN A 202 1.54 1.46 -13.60
N ALA A 203 2.20 1.07 -12.52
CA ALA A 203 3.66 0.93 -12.50
C ALA A 203 4.13 -0.12 -13.53
N LEU A 204 3.42 -1.24 -13.67
CA LEU A 204 3.72 -2.28 -14.65
C LEU A 204 3.59 -1.78 -16.10
N THR A 205 2.57 -0.98 -16.41
CA THR A 205 2.41 -0.42 -17.77
C THR A 205 3.54 0.53 -18.12
N TYR A 206 3.94 1.42 -17.20
CA TYR A 206 5.08 2.33 -17.40
C TYR A 206 6.42 1.58 -17.59
N VAL A 207 6.57 0.39 -16.99
CA VAL A 207 7.74 -0.47 -17.23
C VAL A 207 7.64 -1.18 -18.59
N GLY A 208 6.42 -1.50 -19.04
CA GLY A 208 6.11 -2.15 -20.32
C GLY A 208 5.47 -3.55 -20.18
N PHE A 209 5.09 -3.97 -18.98
CA PHE A 209 4.49 -5.27 -18.69
C PHE A 209 2.96 -5.24 -18.74
N TYR A 210 2.39 -4.85 -19.88
CA TYR A 210 0.94 -4.65 -20.04
C TYR A 210 0.10 -5.91 -19.76
N ARG A 211 0.55 -7.09 -20.21
CA ARG A 211 -0.19 -8.35 -19.97
C ARG A 211 -0.25 -8.70 -18.48
N GLN A 212 0.81 -8.42 -17.73
CA GLN A 212 0.81 -8.62 -16.28
C GLN A 212 -0.08 -7.59 -15.59
N ALA A 213 -0.06 -6.32 -16.03
CA ALA A 213 -0.95 -5.28 -15.51
C ALA A 213 -2.44 -5.65 -15.67
N ILE A 214 -2.82 -6.14 -16.85
CA ILE A 214 -4.19 -6.62 -17.13
C ILE A 214 -4.51 -7.82 -16.23
N TRP A 215 -3.62 -8.82 -16.18
CA TRP A 215 -3.84 -10.01 -15.37
C TRP A 215 -4.08 -9.69 -13.89
N ILE A 216 -3.27 -8.81 -13.29
CA ILE A 216 -3.45 -8.39 -11.90
C ILE A 216 -4.79 -7.67 -11.71
N ALA A 217 -5.16 -6.79 -12.64
CA ALA A 217 -6.42 -6.07 -12.58
C ALA A 217 -7.63 -7.02 -12.70
N GLU A 218 -7.62 -7.98 -13.63
CA GLU A 218 -8.66 -8.99 -13.82
C GLU A 218 -8.80 -9.93 -12.61
N VAL A 219 -7.68 -10.39 -12.05
CA VAL A 219 -7.71 -11.24 -10.86
C VAL A 219 -8.37 -10.50 -9.68
N PHE A 220 -8.07 -9.22 -9.51
CA PHE A 220 -8.68 -8.43 -8.44
C PHE A 220 -10.17 -8.18 -8.69
N THR A 221 -10.56 -7.76 -9.90
CA THR A 221 -11.96 -7.49 -10.23
C THR A 221 -12.83 -8.74 -10.10
N THR A 222 -12.37 -9.89 -10.61
CA THR A 222 -13.10 -11.16 -10.50
C THR A 222 -13.30 -11.61 -9.06
N GLN A 223 -12.36 -11.34 -8.17
CA GLN A 223 -12.46 -11.68 -6.75
C GLN A 223 -13.34 -10.70 -5.95
N HIS A 224 -13.46 -9.45 -6.40
CA HIS A 224 -14.08 -8.35 -5.66
C HIS A 224 -15.18 -7.61 -6.42
N ASN A 225 -15.89 -8.28 -7.33
CA ASN A 225 -16.89 -7.73 -8.25
C ASN A 225 -17.98 -6.82 -7.60
N GLU A 226 -18.23 -6.92 -6.29
CA GLU A 226 -19.24 -6.15 -5.58
C GLU A 226 -18.71 -4.88 -4.89
N ILE A 227 -17.38 -4.70 -4.84
CA ILE A 227 -16.76 -3.59 -4.07
C ILE A 227 -16.66 -2.34 -4.96
N THR A 228 -17.13 -1.20 -4.45
CA THR A 228 -17.07 0.11 -5.13
C THR A 228 -15.66 0.53 -5.53
N SER A 229 -14.62 0.06 -4.84
CA SER A 229 -13.21 0.31 -5.15
C SER A 229 -12.71 -0.43 -6.42
N ALA A 230 -13.44 -1.42 -6.92
CA ALA A 230 -13.07 -2.16 -8.13
C ALA A 230 -13.40 -1.43 -9.44
N LYS A 231 -14.33 -0.47 -9.42
CA LYS A 231 -14.77 0.29 -10.61
C LYS A 231 -13.66 1.05 -11.35
N PRO A 232 -12.79 1.84 -10.69
CA PRO A 232 -11.70 2.52 -11.38
C PRO A 232 -10.69 1.53 -11.96
N LEU A 233 -10.43 0.42 -11.27
CA LEU A 233 -9.54 -0.64 -11.76
C LEU A 233 -10.13 -1.34 -12.98
N GLN A 234 -11.44 -1.61 -12.99
CA GLN A 234 -12.14 -2.20 -14.13
C GLN A 234 -12.08 -1.29 -15.36
N SER A 235 -12.39 0.00 -15.19
CA SER A 235 -12.27 0.98 -16.28
C SER A 235 -10.84 1.07 -16.81
N TYR A 236 -9.84 1.03 -15.93
CA TYR A 236 -8.44 1.04 -16.33
C TYR A 236 -8.06 -0.25 -17.07
N CYS A 237 -8.55 -1.40 -16.62
CA CYS A 237 -8.34 -2.69 -17.27
C CYS A 237 -8.92 -2.70 -18.69
N ASP A 238 -10.17 -2.24 -18.87
CA ASP A 238 -10.83 -2.17 -20.17
C ASP A 238 -10.06 -1.25 -21.14
N GLN A 239 -9.54 -0.13 -20.64
CA GLN A 239 -8.67 0.77 -21.41
C GLN A 239 -7.36 0.09 -21.81
N LEU A 240 -6.73 -0.69 -20.93
CA LEU A 240 -5.49 -1.39 -21.25
C LEU A 240 -5.69 -2.53 -22.25
N VAL A 241 -6.79 -3.28 -22.12
CA VAL A 241 -7.14 -4.36 -23.06
C VAL A 241 -7.39 -3.79 -24.45
N THR A 242 -8.14 -2.69 -24.54
CA THR A 242 -8.40 -2.02 -25.83
C THR A 242 -7.10 -1.47 -26.43
N LEU A 243 -6.26 -0.80 -25.63
CA LEU A 243 -4.96 -0.29 -26.07
C LEU A 243 -4.05 -1.40 -26.63
N LEU A 244 -3.95 -2.55 -25.94
CA LEU A 244 -3.14 -3.67 -26.42
C LEU A 244 -3.68 -4.24 -27.73
N ALA A 245 -5.00 -4.40 -27.84
CA ALA A 245 -5.63 -4.90 -29.06
C ALA A 245 -5.36 -4.00 -30.26
N TYR A 246 -5.43 -2.66 -30.09
CA TYR A 246 -5.09 -1.74 -31.17
C TYR A 246 -3.62 -1.78 -31.55
N ARG A 247 -2.72 -1.93 -30.56
CA ARG A 247 -1.28 -2.06 -30.82
C ARG A 247 -0.93 -3.32 -31.58
N GLU A 248 -1.47 -4.48 -31.18
CA GLU A 248 -1.25 -5.75 -31.88
C GLU A 248 -1.81 -5.70 -33.31
N LYS A 249 -2.99 -5.08 -33.51
CA LYS A 249 -3.55 -4.82 -34.85
C LYS A 249 -2.64 -3.91 -35.68
N ALA A 250 -2.13 -2.82 -35.11
CA ALA A 250 -1.25 -1.89 -35.83
C ALA A 250 0.02 -2.61 -36.34
N ASP A 251 0.63 -3.42 -35.47
CA ASP A 251 1.82 -4.22 -35.81
C ASP A 251 1.50 -5.29 -36.86
N GLU A 252 0.31 -5.89 -36.83
CA GLU A 252 -0.15 -6.83 -37.86
C GLU A 252 -0.37 -6.14 -39.22
N TRP A 253 -1.02 -4.98 -39.24
CA TRP A 253 -1.21 -4.20 -40.47
C TRP A 253 0.10 -3.74 -41.08
N LEU A 254 1.10 -3.40 -40.26
CA LEU A 254 2.46 -3.13 -40.73
C LEU A 254 3.08 -4.33 -41.43
N ARG A 255 2.93 -5.55 -40.89
CA ARG A 255 3.45 -6.78 -41.52
C ARG A 255 2.77 -7.12 -42.83
N LEU A 256 1.50 -6.72 -42.99
CA LEU A 256 0.70 -6.93 -44.20
C LEU A 256 0.84 -5.78 -45.22
N ASP A 257 1.76 -4.83 -45.00
CA ASP A 257 1.97 -3.62 -45.80
C ASP A 257 0.70 -2.75 -45.97
N GLN A 258 -0.27 -2.88 -45.06
CA GLN A 258 -1.49 -2.07 -45.03
C GLN A 258 -1.28 -0.82 -44.17
N TYR A 259 -0.36 0.03 -44.62
CA TYR A 259 0.15 1.17 -43.84
C TYR A 259 -0.93 2.20 -43.43
N GLU A 260 -1.95 2.43 -44.26
CA GLU A 260 -3.05 3.35 -43.95
C GLU A 260 -3.87 2.86 -42.74
N LYS A 261 -4.15 1.56 -42.67
CA LYS A 261 -4.84 0.96 -41.52
C LYS A 261 -3.95 0.93 -40.28
N ALA A 262 -2.65 0.68 -40.45
CA ALA A 262 -1.69 0.75 -39.35
C ALA A 262 -1.65 2.15 -38.72
N MET A 263 -1.65 3.21 -39.54
CA MET A 263 -1.71 4.60 -39.06
C MET A 263 -2.97 4.85 -38.23
N THR A 264 -4.16 4.48 -38.75
CA THR A 264 -5.41 4.67 -37.99
C THR A 264 -5.40 3.93 -36.65
N ALA A 265 -4.82 2.73 -36.59
CA ALA A 265 -4.70 1.98 -35.34
C ALA A 265 -3.72 2.63 -34.34
N TYR A 266 -2.65 3.27 -34.83
CA TYR A 266 -1.75 4.04 -33.98
C TYR A 266 -2.38 5.34 -33.46
N ASP A 267 -3.22 6.02 -34.25
CA ASP A 267 -3.97 7.20 -33.80
C ASP A 267 -4.95 6.84 -32.66
N GLU A 268 -5.66 5.72 -32.80
CA GLU A 268 -6.53 5.17 -31.74
C GLU A 268 -5.72 4.80 -30.48
N CYS A 269 -4.52 4.24 -30.64
CA CYS A 269 -3.62 4.01 -29.49
C CYS A 269 -3.22 5.32 -28.81
N LEU A 270 -2.85 6.36 -29.57
CA LEU A 270 -2.42 7.65 -29.02
C LEU A 270 -3.55 8.36 -28.27
N ALA A 271 -4.82 8.14 -28.65
CA ALA A 271 -5.98 8.68 -27.94
C ALA A 271 -6.22 8.01 -26.57
N LEU A 272 -5.75 6.77 -26.38
CA LEU A 272 -5.97 5.97 -25.17
C LEU A 272 -4.81 6.01 -24.17
N VAL A 273 -3.62 6.43 -24.59
CA VAL A 273 -2.41 6.41 -23.75
C VAL A 273 -2.44 7.54 -22.73
N ASP A 274 -1.99 7.26 -21.51
CA ASP A 274 -1.79 8.28 -20.48
C ASP A 274 -0.82 9.36 -20.99
N PRO A 275 -1.19 10.65 -21.02
CA PRO A 275 -0.32 11.73 -21.47
C PRO A 275 1.00 11.82 -20.69
N ALA A 276 1.07 11.27 -19.48
CA ALA A 276 2.29 11.22 -18.69
C ALA A 276 3.29 10.13 -19.16
N ASP A 277 2.87 9.14 -19.96
CA ASP A 277 3.75 8.10 -20.50
C ASP A 277 4.45 8.53 -21.79
N HIS A 278 5.42 9.43 -21.64
CA HIS A 278 6.21 9.92 -22.77
C HIS A 278 6.96 8.80 -23.51
N LYS A 279 7.32 7.71 -22.83
CA LYS A 279 8.06 6.59 -23.44
C LYS A 279 7.13 5.83 -24.39
N GLN A 280 5.92 5.55 -23.95
CA GLN A 280 4.92 4.88 -24.78
C GLN A 280 4.45 5.77 -25.94
N ILE A 281 4.20 7.05 -25.68
CA ILE A 281 3.84 8.03 -26.72
C ILE A 281 4.94 8.08 -27.79
N ALA A 282 6.22 8.16 -27.38
CA ALA A 282 7.33 8.16 -28.33
C ALA A 282 7.40 6.87 -29.17
N ALA A 283 7.15 5.70 -28.56
CA ALA A 283 7.14 4.43 -29.28
C ALA A 283 6.01 4.35 -30.32
N LEU A 284 4.81 4.82 -29.96
CA LEU A 284 3.66 4.84 -30.88
C LEU A 284 3.86 5.85 -32.01
N LEU A 285 4.36 7.05 -31.71
CA LEU A 285 4.72 8.04 -32.72
C LEU A 285 5.79 7.54 -33.67
N PHE A 286 6.77 6.77 -33.17
CA PHE A 286 7.79 6.14 -34.01
C PHE A 286 7.19 5.09 -34.96
N GLY A 287 6.31 4.21 -34.45
CA GLY A 287 5.58 3.24 -35.28
C GLY A 287 4.71 3.92 -36.35
N HIS A 288 3.98 4.96 -35.94
CA HIS A 288 3.18 5.78 -36.85
C HIS A 288 4.03 6.47 -37.94
N ALA A 289 5.18 7.05 -37.56
CA ALA A 289 6.09 7.68 -38.51
C ALA A 289 6.66 6.68 -39.53
N ASN A 290 6.99 5.45 -39.11
CA ASN A 290 7.45 4.40 -40.02
C ASN A 290 6.36 4.01 -41.02
N ALA A 291 5.12 3.79 -40.54
CA ALA A 291 3.97 3.52 -41.42
C ALA A 291 3.79 4.62 -42.48
N LEU A 292 3.91 5.89 -42.06
CA LEU A 292 3.77 7.04 -42.93
C LEU A 292 4.90 7.17 -43.96
N LEU A 293 6.14 6.84 -43.58
CA LEU A 293 7.28 6.84 -44.49
C LEU A 293 7.13 5.77 -45.58
N ASP A 294 6.73 4.56 -45.20
CA ASP A 294 6.57 3.47 -46.15
C ASP A 294 5.33 3.67 -47.03
N TRP A 295 4.23 4.20 -46.49
CA TRP A 295 3.09 4.63 -47.30
C TRP A 295 3.49 5.66 -48.38
N LYS A 296 4.32 6.65 -48.03
CA LYS A 296 4.83 7.64 -48.99
C LYS A 296 5.77 7.05 -50.05
N ARG A 297 6.49 5.98 -49.73
CA ARG A 297 7.35 5.25 -50.69
C ARG A 297 6.56 4.38 -51.64
N PHE A 298 5.47 3.79 -51.18
CA PHE A 298 4.58 2.91 -51.96
C PHE A 298 3.44 3.64 -52.67
N LEU A 299 3.26 4.95 -52.46
CA LEU A 299 2.39 5.76 -53.30
C LEU A 299 2.90 5.70 -54.76
N PRO A 300 2.08 5.22 -55.71
CA PRO A 300 2.50 5.21 -57.10
C PRO A 300 2.76 6.66 -57.54
N ARG A 301 3.95 6.92 -58.09
CA ARG A 301 4.40 8.21 -58.64
C ARG A 301 3.43 8.82 -59.67
N SER A 302 2.41 8.09 -60.10
CA SER A 302 1.36 8.55 -61.02
C SER A 302 0.40 9.60 -60.44
N ARG A 303 0.40 9.87 -59.12
CA ARG A 303 -0.42 10.95 -58.53
C ARG A 303 0.30 12.29 -58.34
N ILE A 304 1.62 12.37 -58.57
CA ILE A 304 2.40 13.59 -58.31
C ILE A 304 2.51 14.50 -59.55
N SER A 305 2.14 14.06 -60.77
CA SER A 305 2.34 14.84 -62.00
C SER A 305 1.11 15.52 -62.63
N LYS A 306 -0.06 15.57 -61.96
CA LYS A 306 -1.29 16.17 -62.56
C LYS A 306 -1.80 17.46 -61.90
N ARG A 307 -0.95 18.23 -61.22
CA ARG A 307 -1.34 19.55 -60.64
C ARG A 307 -0.39 20.71 -60.95
N VAL A 308 0.37 20.64 -62.05
CA VAL A 308 1.07 21.81 -62.59
C VAL A 308 0.93 21.79 -64.10
N CYS A 309 -0.13 22.45 -64.60
CA CYS A 309 -0.30 23.05 -65.93
C CYS A 309 -1.77 23.45 -66.05
N ASN A 310 -2.11 24.57 -65.41
CA ASN A 310 -3.03 25.55 -65.96
C ASN A 310 -2.21 26.82 -66.18
#